data_AF-A0A1Z4ERS8-F1
#
_entry.id   AF-A0A1Z4ERS8-F1
#
_cell.length_a   1.000
_cell.length_b   1.000
_cell.length_c   1.000
_cell.angle_alpha   90.00
_cell.angle_beta   90.00
_cell.angle_gamma   90.00
#
_symmetry.space_group_name_H-M   'P 1'
#
loop_
_entity.id
_entity.type
_entity.pdbx_description
1 polymer ?
#
loop_
_entity_poly.entity_id
_entity_poly.type
_entity_poly.pdbx_seq_one_letter_code
_entity_poly.pdbx_strand_id
1 'polypeptide(L)'
;MAPVLVKGAGAIRMLVVCPMRPSTPQKPRRPGGGGGGGGGRDGHVRSSDGRIDLDARIPKAMGGNGEGTNPEQLFAAGYSACFLSALNLVARIAKVQLDPATSITAKVGISKTPEGGFDLSAELDGYLPGLSQEVADDLLEQAHEVCPYSNATRGNIEVTVKARV
;
A
#
# COMPACT_ATOMS: atom_id res chain seq x y z
N MET A 1 13.72 23.00 9.50
CA MET A 1 14.77 21.98 9.72
C MET A 1 14.36 20.76 8.90
N ALA A 2 15.20 20.30 7.98
CA ALA A 2 14.86 19.20 7.08
C ALA A 2 14.89 17.85 7.84
N PRO A 3 13.95 16.92 7.58
CA PRO A 3 13.96 15.61 8.21
C PRO A 3 15.20 14.82 7.77
N VAL A 4 15.84 14.16 8.73
CA VAL A 4 17.00 13.29 8.49
C VAL A 4 16.50 12.03 7.79
N LEU A 5 16.71 11.95 6.48
CA LEU A 5 16.42 10.77 5.68
C LEU A 5 17.27 9.60 6.18
N VAL A 6 16.65 8.56 6.73
CA VAL A 6 17.32 7.29 6.99
C VAL A 6 17.70 6.67 5.65
N LYS A 7 18.95 6.90 5.21
CA LYS A 7 19.53 6.23 4.04
C LYS A 7 19.48 4.71 4.28
N GLY A 8 18.55 4.03 3.62
CA GLY A 8 18.38 2.58 3.71
C GLY A 8 16.93 2.08 3.77
N ALA A 9 15.94 2.97 3.94
CA ALA A 9 14.53 2.60 3.83
C ALA A 9 14.15 2.38 2.37
N GLY A 10 14.38 1.16 1.86
CA GLY A 10 13.92 0.76 0.54
C GLY A 10 12.40 0.82 0.49
N ALA A 11 11.85 1.73 -0.30
CA ALA A 11 10.42 1.85 -0.52
C ALA A 11 9.88 0.53 -1.09
N ILE A 12 8.98 -0.13 -0.35
CA ILE A 12 8.44 -1.43 -0.74
C ILE A 12 7.29 -1.20 -1.73
N ARG A 13 7.39 -1.81 -2.92
CA ARG A 13 6.44 -1.64 -4.04
C ARG A 13 5.41 -2.76 -4.03
N MET A 14 4.12 -2.43 -3.98
CA MET A 14 3.03 -3.40 -4.14
C MET A 14 2.08 -2.97 -5.26
N LEU A 15 2.09 -3.71 -6.36
CA LEU A 15 1.29 -3.46 -7.56
C LEU A 15 -0.07 -4.17 -7.47
N VAL A 16 -1.18 -3.42 -7.61
CA VAL A 16 -2.53 -3.98 -7.75
C VAL A 16 -3.06 -3.67 -9.15
N VAL A 17 -3.43 -4.72 -9.92
CA VAL A 17 -3.88 -4.65 -11.33
C VAL A 17 -5.36 -5.02 -11.45
N CYS A 18 -6.11 -4.41 -12.36
CA CYS A 18 -7.48 -4.77 -12.73
C CYS A 18 -7.51 -6.00 -13.70
N PRO A 19 -8.56 -6.85 -13.77
CA PRO A 19 -8.97 -7.81 -12.74
C PRO A 19 -8.86 -9.32 -13.14
N MET A 20 -9.11 -10.16 -12.11
CA MET A 20 -9.65 -11.54 -12.07
C MET A 20 -8.77 -12.75 -12.48
N ARG A 21 -8.05 -13.31 -11.50
CA ARG A 21 -8.03 -14.77 -11.32
C ARG A 21 -8.52 -15.13 -9.92
N PRO A 22 -9.44 -16.12 -9.78
CA PRO A 22 -9.70 -16.70 -8.48
C PRO A 22 -8.41 -17.32 -7.97
N SER A 23 -7.93 -16.87 -6.82
CA SER A 23 -6.85 -17.53 -6.11
C SER A 23 -7.38 -18.86 -5.58
N THR A 24 -6.61 -19.92 -5.79
CA THR A 24 -6.87 -21.22 -5.17
C THR A 24 -6.89 -21.07 -3.64
N PRO A 25 -7.76 -21.79 -2.92
CA PRO A 25 -7.78 -21.76 -1.46
C PRO A 25 -6.40 -22.16 -0.92
N GLN A 26 -5.71 -21.24 -0.25
CA GLN A 26 -4.50 -21.60 0.47
C GLN A 26 -4.89 -22.45 1.67
N LYS A 27 -4.29 -23.65 1.78
CA LYS A 27 -4.48 -24.54 2.91
C LYS A 27 -4.02 -23.82 4.19
N PRO A 28 -4.79 -23.84 5.29
CA PRO A 28 -4.39 -23.21 6.54
C PRO A 28 -3.06 -23.83 7.01
N ARG A 29 -2.01 -23.01 7.05
CA ARG A 29 -0.74 -23.39 7.67
C ARG A 29 -0.95 -23.28 9.17
N ARG A 30 -0.63 -24.34 9.92
CA ARG A 30 -0.62 -24.27 11.38
C ARG A 30 0.39 -23.18 11.79
N PRO A 31 0.11 -22.36 12.82
CA PRO A 31 1.11 -21.47 13.37
C PRO A 31 2.32 -22.30 13.74
N GLY A 32 3.45 -22.02 13.09
CA GLY A 32 4.72 -22.67 13.40
C GLY A 32 5.07 -22.33 14.83
N GLY A 33 5.04 -23.34 15.70
CA GLY A 33 5.54 -23.23 17.07
C GLY A 33 7.04 -22.96 17.03
N GLY A 34 7.41 -21.70 17.17
CA GLY A 34 8.78 -21.23 17.38
C GLY A 34 8.70 -20.05 18.33
N GLY A 35 8.92 -20.31 19.61
CA GLY A 35 8.64 -19.39 20.71
C GLY A 35 9.56 -18.17 20.77
N GLY A 36 9.04 -17.13 21.43
CA GLY A 36 9.86 -16.04 21.97
C GLY A 36 9.32 -14.63 21.78
N GLY A 37 8.14 -14.32 22.33
CA GLY A 37 7.77 -12.97 22.78
C GLY A 37 7.14 -11.99 21.77
N GLY A 38 5.87 -11.63 22.03
CA GLY A 38 5.48 -10.21 22.09
C GLY A 38 5.00 -9.49 20.82
N GLY A 39 3.75 -9.75 20.42
CA GLY A 39 2.74 -8.74 20.05
C GLY A 39 3.18 -7.43 19.40
N GLY A 40 3.67 -7.47 18.15
CA GLY A 40 3.98 -6.26 17.39
C GLY A 40 4.35 -6.54 15.94
N ARG A 41 5.42 -5.88 15.45
CA ARG A 41 5.97 -6.06 14.09
C ARG A 41 6.54 -7.46 13.83
N ASP A 42 6.86 -8.19 14.89
CA ASP A 42 7.20 -9.61 14.82
C ASP A 42 6.06 -10.41 15.45
N GLY A 43 5.13 -10.86 14.60
CA GLY A 43 3.86 -11.39 15.05
C GLY A 43 3.11 -12.14 13.97
N HIS A 44 1.81 -12.27 14.17
CA HIS A 44 0.90 -12.97 13.28
C HIS A 44 -0.40 -12.18 13.14
N VAL A 45 -0.81 -11.90 11.90
CA VAL A 45 -1.99 -11.10 11.56
C VAL A 45 -3.06 -12.03 11.01
N ARG A 46 -4.24 -12.01 11.65
CA ARG A 46 -5.37 -12.85 11.25
C ARG A 46 -6.67 -12.05 11.22
N SER A 47 -7.42 -12.11 10.12
CA SER A 47 -8.78 -11.57 10.06
C SER A 47 -9.77 -12.53 10.72
N SER A 48 -10.88 -11.99 11.23
CA SER A 48 -11.93 -12.79 11.90
C SER A 48 -12.57 -13.83 10.98
N ASP A 49 -12.59 -13.58 9.67
CA ASP A 49 -13.08 -14.48 8.63
C ASP A 49 -12.00 -15.42 8.06
N GLY A 50 -10.75 -15.30 8.52
CA GLY A 50 -9.62 -16.13 8.10
C GLY A 50 -9.12 -15.90 6.67
N ARG A 51 -9.58 -14.86 5.97
CA ARG A 51 -9.09 -14.52 4.61
C ARG A 51 -7.69 -13.91 4.59
N ILE A 52 -7.30 -13.26 5.69
CA ILE A 52 -5.94 -12.81 5.94
C ILE A 52 -5.41 -13.64 7.11
N ASP A 53 -4.31 -14.35 6.88
CA ASP A 53 -3.65 -15.22 7.86
C ASP A 53 -2.16 -15.27 7.48
N LEU A 54 -1.39 -14.33 8.03
CA LEU A 54 -0.03 -14.01 7.58
C LEU A 54 0.91 -13.78 8.77
N ASP A 55 2.14 -14.28 8.65
CA ASP A 55 3.21 -13.92 9.57
C ASP A 55 3.77 -12.53 9.22
N ALA A 56 3.89 -11.67 10.24
CA ALA A 56 4.52 -10.37 10.14
C ALA A 56 5.92 -10.45 10.76
N ARG A 57 6.94 -9.94 10.06
CA ARG A 57 8.32 -9.85 10.55
C ARG A 57 8.87 -8.45 10.37
N ILE A 58 9.81 -8.10 11.23
CA ILE A 58 10.60 -6.88 11.09
C ILE A 58 11.41 -6.99 9.77
N PRO A 59 11.35 -5.99 8.88
CA PRO A 59 12.14 -5.97 7.65
C PRO A 59 13.65 -5.97 7.92
N LYS A 60 14.45 -6.51 6.98
CA LYS A 60 15.92 -6.48 7.07
C LYS A 60 16.48 -5.07 7.25
N ALA A 61 15.89 -4.07 6.59
CA ALA A 61 16.28 -2.67 6.71
C ALA A 61 16.09 -2.10 8.13
N MET A 62 15.29 -2.76 8.98
CA MET A 62 15.05 -2.39 10.38
C MET A 62 15.70 -3.39 11.37
N GLY A 63 16.62 -4.25 10.89
CA GLY A 63 17.35 -5.21 11.72
C GLY A 63 16.63 -6.54 11.98
N GLY A 64 15.54 -6.84 11.28
CA GLY A 64 14.85 -8.13 11.37
C GLY A 64 15.30 -9.14 10.31
N ASN A 65 14.67 -10.32 10.30
CA ASN A 65 14.96 -11.37 9.32
C ASN A 65 14.30 -11.12 7.95
N GLY A 66 13.23 -10.32 7.90
CA GLY A 66 12.42 -10.07 6.71
C GLY A 66 11.64 -11.29 6.20
N GLU A 67 11.47 -12.34 7.01
CA GLU A 67 10.79 -13.58 6.62
C GLU A 67 9.28 -13.54 6.89
N GLY A 68 8.56 -12.71 6.13
CA GLY A 68 7.12 -12.53 6.28
C GLY A 68 6.66 -11.22 5.65
N THR A 69 5.42 -10.83 5.89
CA THR A 69 4.96 -9.47 5.57
C THR A 69 5.36 -8.48 6.65
N ASN A 70 4.99 -7.22 6.51
CA ASN A 70 5.17 -6.18 7.52
C ASN A 70 4.02 -5.17 7.45
N PRO A 71 3.81 -4.34 8.49
CA PRO A 71 2.73 -3.37 8.49
C PRO A 71 2.76 -2.39 7.30
N GLU A 72 3.94 -1.99 6.83
CA GLU A 72 4.07 -1.09 5.67
C GLU A 72 3.57 -1.74 4.37
N GLN A 73 3.88 -3.02 4.16
CA GLN A 73 3.38 -3.80 3.02
C GLN A 73 1.86 -3.97 3.07
N LEU A 74 1.30 -4.25 4.25
CA LEU A 74 -0.14 -4.39 4.43
C LEU A 74 -0.85 -3.06 4.18
N PHE A 75 -0.27 -1.95 4.66
CA PHE A 75 -0.77 -0.60 4.40
C PHE A 75 -0.69 -0.27 2.89
N ALA A 76 0.44 -0.56 2.24
CA ALA A 76 0.61 -0.37 0.79
C ALA A 76 -0.42 -1.15 -0.01
N ALA A 77 -0.63 -2.43 0.32
CA ALA A 77 -1.61 -3.28 -0.37
C ALA A 77 -3.04 -2.74 -0.21
N GLY A 78 -3.43 -2.37 1.01
CA GLY A 78 -4.73 -1.76 1.29
C GLY A 78 -4.92 -0.43 0.56
N TYR A 79 -3.90 0.44 0.58
CA TYR A 79 -3.96 1.74 -0.08
C TYR A 79 -4.07 1.59 -1.60
N SER A 80 -3.22 0.76 -2.24
CA SER A 80 -3.30 0.49 -3.67
C SER A 80 -4.68 0.00 -4.10
N ALA A 81 -5.25 -0.98 -3.38
CA ALA A 81 -6.56 -1.54 -3.70
C ALA A 81 -7.69 -0.52 -3.50
N CYS A 82 -7.65 0.22 -2.40
CA CYS A 82 -8.62 1.26 -2.08
C CYS A 82 -8.59 2.39 -3.13
N PHE A 83 -7.40 2.83 -3.52
CA PHE A 83 -7.23 3.89 -4.50
C PHE A 83 -7.64 3.45 -5.91
N LEU A 84 -7.32 2.20 -6.32
CA LEU A 84 -7.81 1.66 -7.60
C LEU A 84 -9.34 1.58 -7.62
N SER A 85 -9.99 1.27 -6.50
CA SER A 85 -11.45 1.28 -6.40
C SER A 85 -12.02 2.70 -6.58
N ALA A 86 -11.41 3.70 -5.92
CA ALA A 86 -11.75 5.11 -6.09
C ALA A 86 -11.55 5.58 -7.54
N LEU A 87 -10.42 5.22 -8.17
CA LEU A 87 -10.12 5.53 -9.56
C LEU A 87 -11.19 4.96 -10.52
N ASN A 88 -11.60 3.71 -10.31
CA ASN A 88 -12.68 3.11 -11.09
C ASN A 88 -14.04 3.80 -10.89
N LEU A 89 -14.30 4.38 -9.71
CA LEU A 89 -15.52 5.15 -9.47
C LEU A 89 -15.48 6.48 -10.23
N VAL A 90 -14.41 7.25 -10.09
CA VAL A 90 -14.29 8.57 -10.74
C VAL A 90 -14.25 8.45 -12.26
N ALA A 91 -13.55 7.45 -12.80
CA ALA A 91 -13.52 7.21 -14.24
C ALA A 91 -14.92 6.89 -14.80
N ARG A 92 -15.72 6.10 -14.07
CA ARG A 92 -17.12 5.82 -14.46
C ARG A 92 -17.99 7.08 -14.46
N ILE A 93 -17.83 7.95 -13.46
CA ILE A 93 -18.56 9.23 -13.37
C ILE A 93 -18.16 10.15 -14.54
N ALA A 94 -16.85 10.24 -14.82
CA ALA A 94 -16.29 11.02 -15.92
C ALA A 94 -16.52 10.38 -17.30
N LYS A 95 -17.11 9.17 -17.37
CA LYS A 95 -17.31 8.38 -18.58
C LYS A 95 -16.01 8.10 -19.36
N VAL A 96 -14.90 8.00 -18.65
CA VAL A 96 -13.60 7.59 -19.19
C VAL A 96 -13.46 6.08 -19.05
N GLN A 97 -13.12 5.40 -20.14
CA GLN A 97 -12.86 3.97 -20.12
C GLN A 97 -11.40 3.73 -19.73
N LEU A 98 -11.20 3.05 -18.60
CA LEU A 98 -9.87 2.60 -18.18
C LEU A 98 -9.49 1.30 -18.89
N ASP A 99 -8.23 1.19 -19.29
CA ASP A 99 -7.68 -0.05 -19.81
C ASP A 99 -7.64 -1.13 -18.71
N PRO A 100 -7.92 -2.42 -19.01
CA PRO A 100 -7.82 -3.49 -18.02
C PRO A 100 -6.44 -3.61 -17.34
N ALA A 101 -5.35 -3.21 -18.00
CA ALA A 101 -4.01 -3.18 -17.43
C ALA A 101 -3.78 -2.02 -16.45
N THR A 102 -4.79 -1.16 -16.25
CA THR A 102 -4.73 -0.08 -15.27
C THR A 102 -4.42 -0.63 -13.88
N SER A 103 -3.46 0.01 -13.21
CA SER A 103 -2.98 -0.44 -11.91
C SER A 103 -2.52 0.71 -11.03
N ILE A 104 -2.59 0.51 -9.71
CA ILE A 104 -2.04 1.42 -8.72
C ILE A 104 -0.94 0.69 -7.96
N THR A 105 0.21 1.37 -7.80
CA THR A 105 1.28 0.96 -6.91
C THR A 105 1.44 1.98 -5.80
N ALA A 106 1.13 1.59 -4.58
CA ALA A 106 1.50 2.32 -3.38
C ALA A 106 2.91 1.89 -2.94
N LYS A 107 3.75 2.88 -2.68
CA LYS A 107 5.04 2.73 -2.03
C LYS A 107 4.97 3.38 -0.67
N VAL A 108 5.08 2.58 0.38
CA VAL A 108 4.99 3.06 1.75
C VAL A 108 6.37 3.11 2.36
N GLY A 109 6.73 4.30 2.85
CA GLY A 109 7.95 4.55 3.59
C GLY A 109 7.70 4.63 5.09
N ILE A 110 8.74 4.35 5.87
CA ILE A 110 8.79 4.61 7.30
C ILE A 110 10.10 5.34 7.63
N SER A 111 10.01 6.41 8.39
CA SER A 111 11.15 7.21 8.86
C SER A 111 11.07 7.43 10.36
N LYS A 112 12.20 7.77 10.99
CA LYS A 112 12.23 8.18 12.40
C LYS A 112 12.00 9.67 12.51
N THR A 113 11.20 10.11 13.49
CA THR A 113 11.04 11.54 13.78
C THR A 113 12.14 12.04 14.71
N PRO A 114 12.46 13.35 14.71
CA PRO A 114 13.41 13.94 15.66
C PRO A 114 13.06 13.71 17.13
N GLU A 115 11.77 13.57 17.44
CA GLU A 115 11.22 13.35 18.79
C GLU A 115 11.31 11.88 19.23
N GLY A 116 11.86 10.99 18.39
CA GLY A 116 12.03 9.57 18.68
C GLY A 116 10.87 8.68 18.26
N GLY A 117 9.90 9.21 17.50
CA GLY A 117 8.78 8.47 16.93
C GLY A 117 9.05 7.90 15.53
N PHE A 118 7.99 7.49 14.86
CA PHE A 118 8.02 7.05 13.46
C PHE A 118 6.92 7.73 12.65
N ASP A 119 7.28 8.21 11.46
CA ASP A 119 6.33 8.72 10.48
C ASP A 119 6.23 7.76 9.29
N LEU A 120 5.06 7.75 8.66
CA LEU A 120 4.83 7.09 7.39
C LEU A 120 4.86 8.11 6.25
N SER A 121 5.15 7.64 5.05
CA SER A 121 4.92 8.37 3.81
C SER A 121 4.39 7.43 2.74
N ALA A 122 3.68 7.98 1.74
CA ALA A 122 3.18 7.20 0.63
C ALA A 122 3.46 7.88 -0.73
N GLU A 123 3.86 7.09 -1.72
CA GLU A 123 3.84 7.46 -3.14
C GLU A 123 2.85 6.54 -3.86
N LEU A 124 1.84 7.12 -4.51
CA LEU A 124 0.84 6.42 -5.30
C LEU A 124 1.16 6.64 -6.78
N ASP A 125 1.64 5.59 -7.42
CA ASP A 125 1.89 5.57 -8.86
C ASP A 125 0.73 4.87 -9.58
N GLY A 126 -0.04 5.62 -10.37
CA GLY A 126 -1.04 5.06 -11.27
C GLY A 126 -0.45 4.79 -12.64
N TYR A 127 -0.64 3.57 -13.16
CA TYR A 127 -0.40 3.24 -14.56
C TYR A 127 -1.74 3.16 -15.30
N LEU A 128 -1.97 4.07 -16.26
CA LEU A 128 -3.24 4.28 -16.95
C LEU A 128 -3.00 4.31 -18.47
N PRO A 129 -2.68 3.16 -19.09
CA PRO A 129 -2.34 3.14 -20.50
C PRO A 129 -3.50 3.56 -21.40
N GLY A 130 -3.17 4.27 -22.47
CA GLY A 130 -4.13 4.72 -23.48
C GLY A 130 -4.85 6.03 -23.16
N LEU A 131 -4.61 6.65 -21.99
CA LEU A 131 -5.07 8.00 -21.69
C LEU A 131 -4.01 9.05 -22.06
N SER A 132 -4.43 10.32 -22.17
CA SER A 132 -3.48 11.43 -22.13
C SER A 132 -3.00 11.65 -20.69
N GLN A 133 -1.80 12.20 -20.53
CA GLN A 133 -1.24 12.51 -19.22
C GLN A 133 -2.17 13.43 -18.40
N GLU A 134 -2.73 14.46 -19.05
CA GLU A 134 -3.66 15.41 -18.44
C GLU A 134 -4.92 14.72 -17.87
N VAL A 135 -5.54 13.81 -18.63
CA VAL A 135 -6.72 13.07 -18.18
C VAL A 135 -6.36 12.10 -17.06
N ALA A 136 -5.20 11.46 -17.14
CA ALA A 136 -4.75 10.52 -16.12
C ALA A 136 -4.46 11.24 -14.79
N ASP A 137 -3.81 12.40 -14.83
CA ASP A 137 -3.52 13.21 -13.65
C ASP A 137 -4.82 13.72 -12.99
N ASP A 138 -5.77 14.27 -13.76
CA ASP A 138 -7.07 14.72 -13.25
C ASP A 138 -7.87 13.59 -12.59
N LEU A 139 -7.91 12.40 -13.20
CA LEU A 139 -8.56 11.24 -12.60
C LEU A 139 -7.90 10.79 -11.29
N LEU A 140 -6.56 10.87 -11.20
CA LEU A 140 -5.83 10.51 -9.98
C LEU A 140 -6.09 11.52 -8.87
N GLU A 141 -6.12 12.81 -9.18
CA GLU A 141 -6.46 13.86 -8.22
C GLU A 141 -7.88 13.67 -7.67
N GLN A 142 -8.86 13.45 -8.55
CA GLN A 142 -10.24 13.17 -8.14
C GLN A 142 -10.35 11.88 -7.31
N ALA A 143 -9.63 10.83 -7.69
CA ALA A 143 -9.59 9.59 -6.92
C ALA A 143 -8.99 9.81 -5.52
N HIS A 144 -8.00 10.69 -5.39
CA HIS A 144 -7.39 11.03 -4.11
C HIS A 144 -8.35 11.73 -3.16
N GLU A 145 -9.30 12.53 -3.66
CA GLU A 145 -10.32 13.19 -2.84
C GLU A 145 -11.39 12.22 -2.29
N VAL A 146 -11.68 11.13 -2.99
CA VAL A 146 -12.76 10.20 -2.58
C VAL A 146 -12.25 8.92 -1.92
N CYS A 147 -10.98 8.56 -2.12
CA CYS A 147 -10.39 7.36 -1.54
C CYS A 147 -10.38 7.41 0.00
N PRO A 148 -11.02 6.43 0.70
CA PRO A 148 -11.03 6.39 2.16
C PRO A 148 -9.64 6.45 2.82
N TYR A 149 -8.64 5.76 2.27
CA TYR A 149 -7.28 5.79 2.81
C TYR A 149 -6.62 7.17 2.65
N SER A 150 -6.85 7.84 1.52
CA SER A 150 -6.40 9.22 1.33
C SER A 150 -7.04 10.15 2.37
N ASN A 151 -8.35 10.05 2.56
CA ASN A 151 -9.06 10.88 3.54
C ASN A 151 -8.62 10.63 4.98
N ALA A 152 -8.35 9.38 5.35
CA ALA A 152 -7.86 9.03 6.69
C ALA A 152 -6.43 9.53 6.96
N THR A 153 -5.62 9.70 5.92
CA THR A 153 -4.18 10.01 6.05
C THR A 153 -3.85 11.47 5.75
N ARG A 154 -4.80 12.21 5.19
CA ARG A 154 -4.66 13.63 4.84
C ARG A 154 -4.25 14.47 6.04
N GLY A 155 -3.18 15.24 5.88
CA GLY A 155 -2.63 16.11 6.93
C GLY A 155 -1.80 15.38 7.99
N ASN A 156 -1.77 14.04 7.99
CA ASN A 156 -1.01 13.24 8.96
C ASN A 156 0.27 12.66 8.37
N ILE A 157 0.27 12.30 7.08
CA ILE A 157 1.44 11.77 6.38
C ILE A 157 1.65 12.49 5.05
N GLU A 158 2.89 12.52 4.57
CA GLU A 158 3.18 12.97 3.21
C GLU A 158 2.69 11.92 2.21
N VAL A 159 1.79 12.33 1.31
CA VAL A 159 1.31 11.51 0.20
C VAL A 159 1.58 12.22 -1.12
N THR A 160 2.23 11.53 -2.04
CA THR A 160 2.40 11.98 -3.42
C THR A 160 1.61 11.07 -4.37
N VAL A 161 1.04 11.65 -5.42
CA VAL A 161 0.23 10.95 -6.42
C VAL A 161 0.77 11.30 -7.80
N LYS A 162 1.02 10.30 -8.65
CA LYS A 162 1.59 10.48 -9.98
C LYS A 162 0.95 9.51 -10.96
N ALA A 163 0.54 9.99 -12.14
CA ALA A 163 0.14 9.12 -13.22
C ALA A 163 1.29 8.86 -14.20
N ARG A 164 1.30 7.66 -14.77
CA ARG A 164 2.00 7.33 -16.01
C ARG A 164 1.01 6.69 -16.97
N VAL A 165 1.07 7.11 -18.22
CA VAL A 165 0.32 6.52 -19.33
C VAL A 165 1.21 5.60 -20.18
#